data_AF-A0A6G1P872-F1
#
_entry.id   AF-A0A6G1P872-F1
#
_cell.length_a   1.000
_cell.length_b   1.000
_cell.length_c   1.000
_cell.angle_alpha   90.00
_cell.angle_beta   90.00
_cell.angle_gamma   90.00
#
_symmetry.space_group_name_H-M   'P 1'
#
loop_
_entity.id
_entity.type
_entity.pdbx_description
1 polymer ?
#
loop_
_entity_poly.entity_id
_entity_poly.type
_entity_poly.pdbx_seq_one_letter_code
_entity_poly.pdbx_strand_id
1 'polypeptide(L)'
;MSQHQNQEEHRVQEAMRVERERKLQASLRDEDCFEKKRYLRQVQQELKERQLESALLQEEEDRINREKQFEQEAQIAKELARINSEKQKEEKMRQYIKENSMELRELESKLRSAYLNKERAAQIAEQESIRCETMREEAEFARKMKSEREQAAIEQQKLEQKRHEEVVKYNRELEQQLMERERKRQEAYEEFLKEKLMVDEIVRKIYKEDQMERQRKLEKVRATQQRIEEFKRQQAEWRRMEQEKIEAENRRIMEFASRQQQMEESRIAKIREREEAKENLHRILSKQIEEDRQQREEMERLREELCLEEQEEANRQKEIEEMENKIRQRLMMQQTCLQQLAFKEMQKQVEKEEEEAFRKIMMAKFAEDDRIEQMNAQKRRMKQLEHKREVEKLLEDRRRQREADVELEAKERALEQEREALHRQIIEEERQQLLKRHATKLLGYMPKGLLREDDLEHFDEDFRKNFKTRQADVFSEEGWDDNA
;
A
#
# COMPACT_ATOMS: atom_id res chain seq x y z
N MET A 1 96.51 60.94 -133.93
CA MET A 1 96.77 61.45 -132.56
C MET A 1 95.91 60.69 -131.58
N SER A 2 96.37 59.68 -130.87
CA SER A 2 97.75 59.46 -130.49
C SER A 2 97.77 58.37 -129.43
N GLN A 3 98.94 57.78 -129.25
CA GLN A 3 99.18 56.51 -128.56
C GLN A 3 100.26 56.60 -127.46
N HIS A 4 100.94 57.75 -127.25
CA HIS A 4 102.18 57.84 -126.45
C HIS A 4 102.04 58.40 -125.02
N GLN A 5 100.98 59.16 -124.73
CA GLN A 5 100.63 59.47 -123.34
C GLN A 5 100.37 58.19 -122.53
N ASN A 6 100.22 57.06 -123.21
CA ASN A 6 99.76 55.79 -122.67
C ASN A 6 100.75 55.01 -121.76
N GLN A 7 102.04 55.36 -121.63
CA GLN A 7 103.06 54.49 -120.98
C GLN A 7 103.64 54.94 -119.62
N GLU A 8 103.97 56.21 -119.36
CA GLU A 8 104.43 56.63 -118.01
C GLU A 8 103.31 56.57 -116.97
N GLU A 9 102.10 56.68 -117.47
CA GLU A 9 100.89 56.30 -116.80
C GLU A 9 101.00 54.86 -116.24
N HIS A 10 101.79 53.95 -116.82
CA HIS A 10 101.75 52.50 -116.58
C HIS A 10 102.42 51.97 -115.30
N ARG A 11 103.28 52.75 -114.61
CA ARG A 11 104.01 52.31 -113.38
C ARG A 11 103.51 52.94 -112.09
N VAL A 12 103.14 54.23 -112.11
CA VAL A 12 102.34 54.83 -111.02
C VAL A 12 101.02 54.05 -110.86
N GLN A 13 100.60 53.38 -111.92
CA GLN A 13 99.58 52.34 -111.95
C GLN A 13 99.84 51.08 -111.09
N GLU A 14 101.08 50.69 -110.74
CA GLU A 14 101.34 49.42 -110.01
C GLU A 14 101.45 49.59 -108.49
N ALA A 15 102.12 50.62 -107.98
CA ALA A 15 102.19 50.86 -106.53
C ALA A 15 100.82 51.27 -105.97
N MET A 16 100.10 52.11 -106.71
CA MET A 16 98.68 52.37 -106.45
C MET A 16 97.81 51.11 -106.54
N ARG A 17 98.24 50.04 -107.24
CA ARG A 17 97.49 48.77 -107.26
C ARG A 17 97.63 48.00 -105.94
N VAL A 18 98.83 47.84 -105.38
CA VAL A 18 99.03 46.95 -104.22
C VAL A 18 98.50 47.54 -102.91
N GLU A 19 98.62 48.85 -102.67
CA GLU A 19 97.97 49.47 -101.51
C GLU A 19 96.44 49.47 -101.63
N ARG A 20 95.93 49.61 -102.86
CA ARG A 20 94.52 49.34 -103.15
C ARG A 20 94.19 47.88 -102.82
N GLU A 21 95.01 46.91 -103.19
CA GLU A 21 94.77 45.48 -102.90
C GLU A 21 94.72 45.14 -101.40
N ARG A 22 95.59 45.70 -100.56
CA ARG A 22 95.54 45.43 -99.11
C ARG A 22 94.35 46.10 -98.41
N LYS A 23 94.01 47.34 -98.77
CA LYS A 23 92.78 47.99 -98.29
C LYS A 23 91.55 47.22 -98.77
N LEU A 24 91.59 46.72 -100.01
CA LEU A 24 90.57 45.83 -100.55
C LEU A 24 90.50 44.54 -99.72
N GLN A 25 91.60 43.87 -99.38
CA GLN A 25 91.55 42.64 -98.56
C GLN A 25 90.98 42.82 -97.16
N ALA A 26 91.28 43.93 -96.47
CA ALA A 26 90.69 44.23 -95.17
C ALA A 26 89.19 44.60 -95.30
N SER A 27 88.84 45.42 -96.30
CA SER A 27 87.44 45.74 -96.64
C SER A 27 86.66 44.46 -96.95
N LEU A 28 87.24 43.54 -97.72
CA LEU A 28 86.62 42.26 -98.05
C LEU A 28 86.38 41.38 -96.82
N ARG A 29 87.26 41.37 -95.81
CA ARG A 29 87.04 40.59 -94.56
C ARG A 29 86.00 41.21 -93.64
N ASP A 30 85.97 42.53 -93.54
CA ASP A 30 84.95 43.26 -92.78
C ASP A 30 83.59 43.19 -93.49
N GLU A 31 83.58 43.23 -94.83
CA GLU A 31 82.43 42.93 -95.69
C GLU A 31 81.97 41.49 -95.49
N ASP A 32 82.86 40.49 -95.51
CA ASP A 32 82.51 39.09 -95.22
C ASP A 32 81.90 38.93 -93.80
N CYS A 33 82.44 39.64 -92.79
CA CYS A 33 81.90 39.63 -91.44
C CYS A 33 80.55 40.36 -91.35
N PHE A 34 80.39 41.46 -92.09
CA PHE A 34 79.16 42.25 -92.14
C PHE A 34 78.06 41.50 -92.90
N GLU A 35 78.39 40.87 -94.02
CA GLU A 35 77.52 40.00 -94.81
C GLU A 35 77.09 38.77 -94.02
N LYS A 36 78.01 38.11 -93.29
CA LYS A 36 77.64 37.01 -92.37
C LYS A 36 76.69 37.48 -91.26
N LYS A 37 76.94 38.65 -90.65
CA LYS A 37 76.03 39.23 -89.64
C LYS A 37 74.68 39.63 -90.23
N ARG A 38 74.66 40.15 -91.46
CA ARG A 38 73.44 40.51 -92.19
C ARG A 38 72.63 39.27 -92.55
N TYR A 39 73.27 38.23 -93.08
CA TYR A 39 72.67 36.94 -93.36
C TYR A 39 72.13 36.28 -92.08
N LEU A 40 72.90 36.27 -90.99
CA LEU A 40 72.42 35.76 -89.70
C LEU A 40 71.22 36.55 -89.16
N ARG A 41 71.17 37.87 -89.34
CA ARG A 41 70.00 38.69 -88.97
C ARG A 41 68.79 38.37 -89.84
N GLN A 42 68.97 38.18 -91.15
CA GLN A 42 67.91 37.79 -92.06
C GLN A 42 67.37 36.41 -91.70
N VAL A 43 68.24 35.41 -91.51
CA VAL A 43 67.84 34.07 -91.06
C VAL A 43 67.15 34.13 -89.70
N GLN A 44 67.60 34.97 -88.77
CA GLN A 44 66.91 35.18 -87.49
C GLN A 44 65.55 35.87 -87.64
N GLN A 45 65.40 36.79 -88.60
CA GLN A 45 64.12 37.43 -88.91
C GLN A 45 63.16 36.42 -89.54
N GLU A 46 63.60 35.66 -90.54
CA GLU A 46 62.82 34.59 -91.17
C GLU A 46 62.41 33.50 -90.17
N LEU A 47 63.30 33.12 -89.24
CA LEU A 47 62.95 32.18 -88.17
C LEU A 47 61.90 32.77 -87.22
N LYS A 48 61.98 34.05 -86.87
CA LYS A 48 60.96 34.73 -86.05
C LYS A 48 59.63 34.87 -86.79
N GLU A 49 59.66 35.22 -88.07
CA GLU A 49 58.48 35.30 -88.93
C GLU A 49 57.81 33.94 -89.02
N ARG A 50 58.56 32.86 -89.28
CA ARG A 50 58.01 31.49 -89.27
C ARG A 50 57.45 31.08 -87.92
N GLN A 51 58.08 31.48 -86.81
CA GLN A 51 57.56 31.22 -85.47
C GLN A 51 56.26 31.99 -85.19
N LEU A 52 56.16 33.24 -85.67
CA LEU A 52 54.95 34.05 -85.58
C LEU A 52 53.85 33.48 -86.45
N GLU A 53 54.15 33.09 -87.70
CA GLU A 53 53.20 32.42 -88.60
C GLU A 53 52.71 31.10 -88.02
N SER A 54 53.59 30.28 -87.45
CA SER A 54 53.17 29.03 -86.81
C SER A 54 52.33 29.28 -85.55
N ALA A 55 52.65 30.32 -84.78
CA ALA A 55 51.85 30.70 -83.61
C ALA A 55 50.46 31.22 -84.03
N LEU A 56 50.37 32.04 -85.08
CA LEU A 56 49.09 32.52 -85.61
C LEU A 56 48.24 31.38 -86.17
N LEU A 57 48.83 30.45 -86.91
CA LEU A 57 48.14 29.26 -87.40
C LEU A 57 47.65 28.37 -86.24
N GLN A 58 48.47 28.19 -85.20
CA GLN A 58 48.06 27.47 -83.99
C GLN A 58 46.92 28.18 -83.25
N GLU A 59 46.95 29.51 -83.14
CA GLU A 59 45.86 30.29 -82.54
C GLU A 59 44.56 30.20 -83.35
N GLU A 60 44.65 30.23 -84.68
CA GLU A 60 43.48 30.03 -85.56
C GLU A 60 42.92 28.61 -85.46
N GLU A 61 43.78 27.59 -85.45
CA GLU A 61 43.39 26.19 -85.24
C GLU A 61 42.75 26.01 -83.85
N ASP A 62 43.32 26.59 -82.80
CA ASP A 62 42.77 26.59 -81.45
C ASP A 62 41.43 27.30 -81.39
N ARG A 63 41.25 28.42 -82.10
CA ARG A 63 39.97 29.14 -82.17
C ARG A 63 38.91 28.28 -82.84
N ILE A 64 39.22 27.66 -83.98
CA ILE A 64 38.32 26.77 -84.71
C ILE A 64 37.99 25.53 -83.86
N ASN A 65 38.97 24.96 -83.15
CA ASN A 65 38.76 23.83 -82.26
C ASN A 65 37.86 24.19 -81.08
N ARG A 66 38.04 25.37 -80.48
CA ARG A 66 37.15 25.88 -79.42
C ARG A 66 35.74 26.12 -79.94
N GLU A 67 35.59 26.73 -81.12
CA GLU A 67 34.28 26.93 -81.77
C GLU A 67 33.56 25.59 -82.00
N LYS A 68 34.26 24.57 -82.53
CA LYS A 68 33.71 23.21 -82.68
C LYS A 68 33.34 22.55 -81.35
N GLN A 69 34.14 22.74 -80.30
CA GLN A 69 33.84 22.26 -78.95
C GLN A 69 32.58 22.92 -78.41
N PHE A 70 32.45 24.25 -78.52
CA PHE A 70 31.26 24.98 -78.11
C PHE A 70 30.01 24.55 -78.89
N GLU A 71 30.12 24.28 -80.18
CA GLU A 71 29.01 23.77 -80.98
C GLU A 71 28.56 22.38 -80.54
N GLN A 72 29.51 21.47 -80.28
CA GLN A 72 29.22 20.13 -79.76
C GLN A 72 28.60 20.20 -78.36
N GLU A 73 29.15 21.02 -77.46
CA GLU A 73 28.60 21.26 -76.13
C GLU A 73 27.20 21.86 -76.20
N ALA A 74 26.94 22.80 -77.12
CA ALA A 74 25.62 23.38 -77.31
C ALA A 74 24.60 22.37 -77.87
N GLN A 75 25.02 21.47 -78.76
CA GLN A 75 24.17 20.37 -79.24
C GLN A 75 23.87 19.38 -78.12
N ILE A 76 24.88 18.97 -77.35
CA ILE A 76 24.71 18.10 -76.18
C ILE A 76 23.81 18.77 -75.15
N ALA A 77 23.99 20.05 -74.86
CA ALA A 77 23.16 20.80 -73.91
C ALA A 77 21.70 20.88 -74.37
N LYS A 78 21.44 21.07 -75.67
CA LYS A 78 20.08 21.06 -76.24
C LYS A 78 19.43 19.68 -76.13
N GLU A 79 20.15 18.62 -76.47
CA GLU A 79 19.63 17.24 -76.34
C GLU A 79 19.41 16.86 -74.87
N LEU A 80 20.32 17.22 -73.98
CA LEU A 80 20.13 17.05 -72.53
C LEU A 80 18.93 17.83 -72.02
N ALA A 81 18.72 19.07 -72.47
CA ALA A 81 17.55 19.87 -72.10
C ALA A 81 16.25 19.24 -72.61
N ARG A 82 16.26 18.69 -73.84
CA ARG A 82 15.12 17.96 -74.40
C ARG A 82 14.79 16.72 -73.57
N ILE A 83 15.78 15.86 -73.32
CA ILE A 83 15.63 14.65 -72.49
C ILE A 83 15.13 15.02 -71.09
N ASN A 84 15.67 16.08 -70.48
CA ASN A 84 15.20 16.54 -69.17
C ASN A 84 13.76 17.04 -69.20
N SER A 85 13.35 17.75 -70.26
CA SER A 85 11.98 18.22 -70.42
C SER A 85 10.98 17.06 -70.63
N GLU A 86 11.39 16.01 -71.36
CA GLU A 86 10.61 14.80 -71.57
C GLU A 86 10.47 14.02 -70.25
N LYS A 87 11.57 13.82 -69.51
CA LYS A 87 11.55 13.23 -68.16
C LYS A 87 10.63 14.00 -67.20
N GLN A 88 10.70 15.32 -67.17
CA GLN A 88 9.84 16.13 -66.30
C GLN A 88 8.37 16.01 -66.68
N LYS A 89 8.04 15.89 -67.97
CA LYS A 89 6.65 15.65 -68.43
C LYS A 89 6.18 14.28 -67.98
N GLU A 90 7.00 13.25 -68.14
CA GLU A 90 6.70 11.88 -67.69
C GLU A 90 6.53 11.80 -66.17
N GLU A 91 7.40 12.45 -65.40
CA GLU A 91 7.31 12.50 -63.94
C GLU A 91 6.03 13.21 -63.48
N LYS A 92 5.69 14.35 -64.08
CA LYS A 92 4.43 15.07 -63.78
C LYS A 92 3.21 14.25 -64.18
N MET A 93 3.27 13.54 -65.30
CA MET A 93 2.22 12.61 -65.71
C MET A 93 2.07 11.47 -64.71
N ARG A 94 3.18 10.84 -64.29
CA ARG A 94 3.18 9.79 -63.25
C ARG A 94 2.68 10.32 -61.91
N GLN A 95 3.03 11.54 -61.51
CA GLN A 95 2.51 12.20 -60.31
C GLN A 95 0.99 12.38 -60.38
N TYR A 96 0.48 12.90 -61.50
CA TYR A 96 -0.95 13.04 -61.73
C TYR A 96 -1.67 11.68 -61.62
N ILE A 97 -1.08 10.62 -62.15
CA ILE A 97 -1.62 9.25 -62.06
C ILE A 97 -1.59 8.74 -60.61
N LYS A 98 -0.51 8.98 -59.86
CA LYS A 98 -0.40 8.61 -58.43
C LYS A 98 -1.45 9.29 -57.57
N GLU A 99 -1.66 10.58 -57.77
CA GLU A 99 -2.61 11.36 -56.99
C GLU A 99 -4.06 10.97 -57.30
N ASN A 100 -4.38 10.67 -58.57
CA ASN A 100 -5.75 10.39 -59.01
C ASN A 100 -6.14 8.91 -59.00
N SER A 101 -5.18 7.97 -58.97
CA SER A 101 -5.51 6.54 -58.92
C SER A 101 -5.90 6.11 -57.51
N MET A 102 -7.08 5.51 -57.39
CA MET A 102 -7.57 4.96 -56.12
C MET A 102 -6.74 3.75 -55.67
N GLU A 103 -6.30 2.90 -56.60
CA GLU A 103 -5.53 1.68 -56.31
C GLU A 103 -4.19 1.97 -55.63
N LEU A 104 -3.44 2.97 -56.13
CA LEU A 104 -2.17 3.36 -55.52
C LEU A 104 -2.38 3.99 -54.14
N ARG A 105 -3.45 4.79 -53.98
CA ARG A 105 -3.80 5.40 -52.69
C ARG A 105 -4.18 4.36 -51.63
N GLU A 106 -4.97 3.35 -52.01
CA GLU A 106 -5.30 2.24 -51.12
C GLU A 106 -4.08 1.42 -50.74
N LEU A 107 -3.20 1.15 -51.69
CA LEU A 107 -1.97 0.43 -51.45
C LEU A 107 -1.02 1.22 -50.55
N GLU A 108 -0.87 2.53 -50.76
CA GLU A 108 -0.16 3.41 -49.84
C GLU A 108 -0.77 3.40 -48.43
N SER A 109 -2.10 3.47 -48.30
CA SER A 109 -2.77 3.40 -47.00
C SER A 109 -2.48 2.09 -46.28
N LYS A 110 -2.55 0.95 -47.00
CA LYS A 110 -2.21 -0.36 -46.46
C LYS A 110 -0.74 -0.43 -46.04
N LEU A 111 0.19 0.13 -46.82
CA LEU A 111 1.60 0.19 -46.45
C LEU A 111 1.85 1.11 -45.24
N ARG A 112 1.15 2.25 -45.14
CA ARG A 112 1.21 3.11 -43.95
C ARG A 112 0.73 2.36 -42.71
N SER A 113 -0.37 1.61 -42.81
CA SER A 113 -0.85 0.76 -41.71
C SER A 113 0.17 -0.33 -41.33
N ALA A 114 0.90 -0.88 -42.30
CA ALA A 114 1.96 -1.85 -42.07
C ALA A 114 3.14 -1.25 -41.27
N TYR A 115 3.53 -0.01 -41.60
CA TYR A 115 4.54 0.71 -40.83
C TYR A 115 4.08 0.98 -39.40
N LEU A 116 2.83 1.42 -39.22
CA LEU A 116 2.25 1.61 -37.88
C LEU A 116 2.24 0.31 -37.08
N ASN A 117 1.91 -0.82 -37.71
CA ASN A 117 1.94 -2.13 -37.05
C ASN A 117 3.36 -2.56 -36.69
N LYS A 118 4.35 -2.29 -37.56
CA LYS A 118 5.77 -2.53 -37.27
C LYS A 118 6.25 -1.70 -36.08
N GLU A 119 5.90 -0.42 -36.04
CA GLU A 119 6.23 0.48 -34.93
C GLU A 119 5.54 0.04 -33.64
N ARG A 120 4.26 -0.34 -33.70
CA ARG A 120 3.53 -0.89 -32.56
C ARG A 120 4.18 -2.16 -32.01
N ALA A 121 4.61 -3.07 -32.88
CA ALA A 121 5.32 -4.27 -32.45
C ALA A 121 6.67 -3.95 -31.80
N ALA A 122 7.41 -2.97 -32.31
CA ALA A 122 8.63 -2.49 -31.68
C ALA A 122 8.36 -1.88 -30.29
N GLN A 123 7.29 -1.10 -30.15
CA GLN A 123 6.87 -0.53 -28.86
C GLN A 123 6.47 -1.62 -27.86
N ILE A 124 5.74 -2.65 -28.29
CA ILE A 124 5.38 -3.78 -27.41
C ILE A 124 6.65 -4.50 -26.94
N ALA A 125 7.58 -4.79 -27.84
CA ALA A 125 8.86 -5.43 -27.48
C ALA A 125 9.68 -4.56 -26.52
N GLU A 126 9.70 -3.23 -26.70
CA GLU A 126 10.34 -2.29 -25.79
C GLU A 126 9.67 -2.30 -24.40
N GLN A 127 8.33 -2.24 -24.34
CA GLN A 127 7.58 -2.33 -23.09
C GLN A 127 7.82 -3.66 -22.37
N GLU A 128 7.88 -4.77 -23.09
CA GLU A 128 8.21 -6.08 -22.54
C GLU A 128 9.65 -6.11 -21.99
N SER A 129 10.61 -5.50 -22.69
CA SER A 129 11.99 -5.35 -22.20
C SER A 129 12.03 -4.55 -20.89
N ILE A 130 11.39 -3.39 -20.84
CA ILE A 130 11.30 -2.55 -19.65
C ILE A 130 10.61 -3.30 -18.51
N ARG A 131 9.54 -4.06 -18.79
CA ARG A 131 8.86 -4.89 -17.79
C ARG A 131 9.78 -5.98 -17.24
N CYS A 132 10.58 -6.61 -18.09
CA CYS A 132 11.54 -7.61 -17.65
C CYS A 132 12.67 -6.99 -16.80
N GLU A 133 13.15 -5.81 -17.16
CA GLU A 133 14.16 -5.06 -16.40
C GLU A 133 13.64 -4.64 -15.02
N THR A 134 12.45 -4.02 -14.96
CA THR A 134 11.80 -3.64 -13.69
C THR A 134 11.57 -4.86 -12.78
N MET A 135 11.10 -5.99 -13.31
CA MET A 135 10.97 -7.22 -12.52
C MET A 135 12.32 -7.73 -11.99
N ARG A 136 13.42 -7.57 -12.75
CA ARG A 136 14.77 -7.92 -12.27
C ARG A 136 15.21 -6.98 -11.15
N GLU A 137 15.04 -5.68 -11.30
CA GLU A 137 15.37 -4.68 -10.29
C GLU A 137 14.58 -4.87 -8.99
N GLU A 138 13.27 -5.11 -9.09
CA GLU A 138 12.41 -5.43 -7.94
C GLU A 138 12.86 -6.71 -7.23
N ALA A 139 13.25 -7.75 -7.99
CA ALA A 139 13.77 -8.98 -7.41
C ALA A 139 15.11 -8.76 -6.70
N GLU A 140 16.01 -7.95 -7.25
CA GLU A 140 17.26 -7.56 -6.62
C GLU A 140 17.03 -6.73 -5.35
N PHE A 141 16.11 -5.76 -5.40
CA PHE A 141 15.72 -4.97 -4.25
C PHE A 141 15.13 -5.85 -3.14
N ALA A 142 14.23 -6.77 -3.49
CA ALA A 142 13.66 -7.73 -2.54
C ALA A 142 14.74 -8.62 -1.90
N ARG A 143 15.76 -9.04 -2.64
CA ARG A 143 16.92 -9.77 -2.09
C ARG A 143 17.71 -8.93 -1.09
N LYS A 144 18.01 -7.66 -1.43
CA LYS A 144 18.70 -6.73 -0.52
C LYS A 144 17.90 -6.51 0.77
N MET A 145 16.60 -6.22 0.66
CA MET A 145 15.72 -6.05 1.80
C MET A 145 15.63 -7.29 2.69
N LYS A 146 15.63 -8.50 2.10
CA LYS A 146 15.68 -9.75 2.87
C LYS A 146 16.99 -9.89 3.64
N SER A 147 18.13 -9.64 2.98
CA SER A 147 19.45 -9.65 3.61
C SER A 147 19.53 -8.67 4.80
N GLU A 148 19.02 -7.44 4.63
CA GLU A 148 18.97 -6.45 5.72
C GLU A 148 18.08 -6.89 6.88
N ARG A 149 16.91 -7.48 6.59
CA ARG A 149 16.02 -8.05 7.62
C ARG A 149 16.67 -9.20 8.38
N GLU A 150 17.39 -10.08 7.68
CA GLU A 150 18.13 -11.17 8.29
C GLU A 150 19.25 -10.65 9.20
N GLN A 151 19.99 -9.64 8.76
CA GLN A 151 21.01 -8.97 9.58
C GLN A 151 20.40 -8.35 10.84
N ALA A 152 19.30 -7.61 10.70
CA ALA A 152 18.58 -7.02 11.83
C ALA A 152 18.05 -8.10 12.80
N ALA A 153 17.55 -9.23 12.29
CA ALA A 153 17.10 -10.35 13.11
C ALA A 153 18.26 -10.99 13.90
N ILE A 154 19.42 -11.17 13.26
CA ILE A 154 20.64 -11.68 13.92
C ILE A 154 21.09 -10.71 15.03
N GLU A 155 21.05 -9.40 14.79
CA GLU A 155 21.39 -8.40 15.80
C GLU A 155 20.42 -8.41 16.98
N GLN A 156 19.11 -8.53 16.72
CA GLN A 156 18.10 -8.70 17.76
C GLN A 156 18.34 -9.95 18.59
N GLN A 157 18.60 -11.10 17.95
CA GLN A 157 18.93 -12.34 18.66
C GLN A 157 20.17 -12.19 19.55
N LYS A 158 21.21 -11.50 19.08
CA LYS A 158 22.41 -11.21 19.89
C LYS A 158 22.10 -10.34 21.10
N LEU A 159 21.22 -9.33 20.94
CA LEU A 159 20.77 -8.49 22.06
C LEU A 159 19.95 -9.28 23.09
N GLU A 160 19.07 -10.16 22.62
CA GLU A 160 18.30 -11.06 23.49
C GLU A 160 19.19 -12.04 24.24
N GLN A 161 20.20 -12.61 23.58
CA GLN A 161 21.20 -13.47 24.23
C GLN A 161 21.95 -12.72 25.35
N LYS A 162 22.40 -11.48 25.09
CA LYS A 162 23.05 -10.65 26.12
C LYS A 162 22.13 -10.39 27.32
N ARG A 163 20.87 -10.04 27.06
CA ARG A 163 19.87 -9.86 28.14
C ARG A 163 19.65 -11.16 28.92
N HIS A 164 19.61 -12.29 28.24
CA HIS A 164 19.47 -13.59 28.89
C HIS A 164 20.68 -13.92 29.76
N GLU A 165 21.90 -13.67 29.27
CA GLU A 165 23.12 -13.82 30.05
C GLU A 165 23.14 -12.92 31.30
N GLU A 166 22.70 -11.67 31.19
CA GLU A 166 22.55 -10.75 32.32
C GLU A 166 21.54 -11.25 33.35
N VAL A 167 20.38 -11.73 32.91
CA VAL A 167 19.36 -12.34 33.79
C VAL A 167 19.91 -13.57 34.49
N VAL A 168 20.64 -14.44 33.79
CA VAL A 168 21.27 -15.63 34.39
C VAL A 168 22.31 -15.24 35.43
N LYS A 169 23.14 -14.21 35.18
CA LYS A 169 24.10 -13.69 36.16
C LYS A 169 23.38 -13.14 37.40
N TYR A 170 22.35 -12.32 37.20
CA TYR A 170 21.54 -11.77 38.28
C TYR A 170 20.86 -12.86 39.12
N ASN A 171 20.30 -13.90 38.48
CA ASN A 171 19.70 -15.03 39.18
C ASN A 171 20.74 -15.79 40.02
N ARG A 172 21.95 -16.01 39.51
CA ARG A 172 23.04 -16.64 40.28
C ARG A 172 23.44 -15.80 41.49
N GLU A 173 23.49 -14.49 41.36
CA GLU A 173 23.75 -13.58 42.48
C GLU A 173 22.63 -13.64 43.53
N LEU A 174 21.37 -13.71 43.08
CA LEU A 174 20.22 -13.86 43.99
C LEU A 174 20.24 -15.20 44.73
N GLU A 175 20.55 -16.29 44.04
CA GLU A 175 20.73 -17.61 44.65
C GLU A 175 21.84 -17.58 45.72
N GLN A 176 22.97 -16.94 45.44
CA GLN A 176 24.04 -16.75 46.43
C GLN A 176 23.55 -15.96 47.65
N GLN A 177 22.79 -14.88 47.46
CA GLN A 177 22.22 -14.11 48.57
C GLN A 177 21.22 -14.93 49.40
N LEU A 178 20.43 -15.79 48.78
CA LEU A 178 19.53 -16.70 49.49
C LEU A 178 20.31 -17.74 50.30
N MET A 179 21.33 -18.35 49.70
CA MET A 179 22.22 -19.29 50.39
C MET A 179 22.93 -18.63 51.58
N GLU A 180 23.39 -17.39 51.45
CA GLU A 180 23.98 -16.63 52.56
C GLU A 180 22.97 -16.33 53.67
N ARG A 181 21.73 -15.98 53.31
CA ARG A 181 20.65 -15.78 54.29
C ARG A 181 20.31 -17.07 55.03
N GLU A 182 20.28 -18.21 54.32
CA GLU A 182 20.07 -19.52 54.93
C GLU A 182 21.21 -19.91 55.87
N ARG A 183 22.47 -19.68 55.47
CA ARG A 183 23.63 -19.88 56.36
C ARG A 183 23.54 -19.04 57.62
N LYS A 184 23.24 -17.75 57.50
CA LYS A 184 23.04 -16.86 58.66
C LYS A 184 21.90 -17.34 59.56
N ARG A 185 20.82 -17.88 59.00
CA ARG A 185 19.73 -18.49 59.78
C ARG A 185 20.19 -19.75 60.52
N GLN A 186 21.01 -20.59 59.89
CA GLN A 186 21.59 -21.77 60.53
C GLN A 186 22.52 -21.37 61.68
N GLU A 187 23.43 -20.43 61.45
CA GLU A 187 24.34 -19.88 62.47
C GLU A 187 23.55 -19.31 63.67
N ALA A 188 22.55 -18.46 63.41
CA ALA A 188 21.69 -17.90 64.46
C ALA A 188 20.90 -18.98 65.22
N TYR A 189 20.48 -20.05 64.53
CA TYR A 189 19.80 -21.17 65.17
C TYR A 189 20.75 -21.99 66.07
N GLU A 190 22.00 -22.20 65.63
CA GLU A 190 23.03 -22.82 66.45
C GLU A 190 23.37 -21.99 67.69
N GLU A 191 23.48 -20.67 67.54
CA GLU A 191 23.66 -19.73 68.66
C GLU A 191 22.47 -19.80 69.63
N PHE A 192 21.24 -19.76 69.11
CA PHE A 192 20.03 -19.91 69.93
C PHE A 192 20.01 -21.24 70.70
N LEU A 193 20.44 -22.35 70.08
CA LEU A 193 20.53 -23.63 70.77
C LEU A 193 21.58 -23.60 71.91
N LYS A 194 22.74 -22.96 71.69
CA LYS A 194 23.75 -22.77 72.74
C LYS A 194 23.19 -21.93 73.89
N GLU A 195 22.53 -20.81 73.59
CA GLU A 195 21.90 -19.95 74.59
C GLU A 195 20.79 -20.69 75.35
N LYS A 196 19.94 -21.45 74.65
CA LYS A 196 18.90 -22.26 75.28
C LYS A 196 19.48 -23.27 76.26
N LEU A 197 20.54 -23.98 75.88
CA LEU A 197 21.25 -24.89 76.79
C LEU A 197 21.79 -24.16 78.02
N MET A 198 22.40 -22.97 77.85
CA MET A 198 22.87 -22.15 78.97
C MET A 198 21.72 -21.69 79.87
N VAL A 199 20.60 -21.26 79.29
CA VAL A 199 19.40 -20.86 80.04
C VAL A 199 18.82 -22.06 80.80
N ASP A 200 18.73 -23.23 80.18
CA ASP A 200 18.27 -24.46 80.83
C ASP A 200 19.18 -24.85 82.00
N GLU A 201 20.50 -24.65 81.88
CA GLU A 201 21.45 -24.83 82.98
C GLU A 201 21.22 -23.83 84.13
N ILE A 202 20.96 -22.56 83.82
CA ILE A 202 20.63 -21.53 84.83
C ILE A 202 19.32 -21.89 85.52
N VAL A 203 18.29 -22.24 84.77
CA VAL A 203 16.98 -22.65 85.32
C VAL A 203 17.13 -23.89 86.20
N ARG A 204 17.93 -24.88 85.80
CA ARG A 204 18.27 -26.03 86.65
C ARG A 204 18.97 -25.62 87.94
N LYS A 205 19.87 -24.64 87.90
CA LYS A 205 20.54 -24.09 89.11
C LYS A 205 19.52 -23.40 90.02
N ILE A 206 18.62 -22.57 89.48
CA ILE A 206 17.54 -21.92 90.23
C ILE A 206 16.64 -22.96 90.89
N TYR A 207 16.18 -23.99 90.17
CA TYR A 207 15.36 -25.05 90.77
C TYR A 207 16.07 -25.78 91.90
N LYS A 208 17.37 -26.05 91.77
CA LYS A 208 18.17 -26.65 92.85
C LYS A 208 18.27 -25.70 94.04
N GLU A 209 18.55 -24.42 93.81
CA GLU A 209 18.62 -23.40 94.86
C GLU A 209 17.28 -23.22 95.59
N ASP A 210 16.17 -23.15 94.86
CA ASP A 210 14.81 -23.10 95.40
C ASP A 210 14.47 -24.34 96.23
N GLN A 211 14.87 -25.53 95.78
CA GLN A 211 14.69 -26.76 96.56
C GLN A 211 15.48 -26.70 97.88
N MET A 212 16.73 -26.26 97.84
CA MET A 212 17.54 -26.09 99.04
C MET A 212 16.97 -25.01 99.97
N GLU A 213 16.44 -23.91 99.43
CA GLU A 213 15.79 -22.87 100.22
C GLU A 213 14.48 -23.36 100.87
N ARG A 214 13.67 -24.14 100.15
CA ARG A 214 12.47 -24.78 100.69
C ARG A 214 12.81 -25.75 101.83
N GLN A 215 13.87 -26.56 101.67
CA GLN A 215 14.35 -27.43 102.74
C GLN A 215 14.77 -26.63 103.98
N ARG A 216 15.56 -25.56 103.80
CA ARG A 216 15.95 -24.64 104.90
C ARG A 216 14.75 -23.98 105.57
N LYS A 217 13.71 -23.59 104.82
CA LYS A 217 12.46 -23.03 105.36
C LYS A 217 11.71 -24.07 106.20
N LEU A 218 11.59 -25.32 105.71
CA LEU A 218 10.97 -26.41 106.47
C LEU A 218 11.74 -26.72 107.76
N GLU A 219 13.06 -26.72 107.74
CA GLU A 219 13.90 -26.89 108.93
C GLU A 219 13.66 -25.77 109.95
N LYS A 220 13.59 -24.50 109.50
CA LYS A 220 13.25 -23.36 110.38
C LYS A 220 11.85 -23.51 110.97
N VAL A 221 10.85 -23.90 110.17
CA VAL A 221 9.48 -24.13 110.66
C VAL A 221 9.47 -25.24 111.71
N ARG A 222 10.11 -26.39 111.45
CA ARG A 222 10.22 -27.49 112.43
C ARG A 222 10.88 -27.04 113.73
N ALA A 223 11.97 -26.28 113.65
CA ALA A 223 12.63 -25.74 114.83
C ALA A 223 11.73 -24.76 115.62
N THR A 224 10.96 -23.91 114.93
CA THR A 224 9.99 -23.02 115.60
C THR A 224 8.81 -23.78 116.20
N GLN A 225 8.31 -24.83 115.53
CA GLN A 225 7.25 -25.70 116.06
C GLN A 225 7.68 -26.42 117.34
N GLN A 226 8.88 -27.00 117.36
CA GLN A 226 9.44 -27.62 118.57
C GLN A 226 9.52 -26.63 119.73
N ARG A 227 10.00 -25.40 119.48
CA ARG A 227 10.02 -24.32 120.50
C ARG A 227 8.62 -23.94 120.98
N ILE A 228 7.63 -23.89 120.10
CA ILE A 228 6.23 -23.60 120.47
C ILE A 228 5.64 -24.74 121.32
N GLU A 229 5.92 -26.00 120.97
CA GLU A 229 5.47 -27.15 121.74
C GLU A 229 6.07 -27.18 123.15
N GLU A 230 7.38 -26.91 123.27
CA GLU A 230 8.07 -26.74 124.55
C GLU A 230 7.42 -25.62 125.38
N PHE A 231 7.15 -24.47 124.77
CA PHE A 231 6.48 -23.36 125.45
C PHE A 231 5.04 -23.70 125.88
N LYS A 232 4.27 -24.43 125.05
CA LYS A 232 2.93 -24.90 125.41
C LYS A 232 2.95 -25.89 126.58
N ARG A 233 3.96 -26.78 126.65
CA ARG A 233 4.15 -27.69 127.80
C ARG A 233 4.40 -26.90 129.08
N GLN A 234 5.32 -25.93 129.04
CA GLN A 234 5.61 -25.06 130.18
C GLN A 234 4.38 -24.24 130.62
N GLN A 235 3.57 -23.74 129.68
CA GLN A 235 2.34 -23.01 129.98
C GLN A 235 1.25 -23.92 130.57
N ALA A 236 1.17 -25.19 130.15
CA ALA A 236 0.24 -26.16 130.70
C ALA A 236 0.62 -26.56 132.13
N GLU A 237 1.91 -26.75 132.40
CA GLU A 237 2.45 -26.98 133.74
C GLU A 237 2.15 -25.78 134.65
N TRP A 238 2.41 -24.55 134.18
CA TRP A 238 2.06 -23.33 134.92
C TRP A 238 0.56 -23.24 135.24
N ARG A 239 -0.31 -23.53 134.27
CA ARG A 239 -1.77 -23.55 134.48
C ARG A 239 -2.22 -24.58 135.51
N ARG A 240 -1.61 -25.78 135.52
CA ARG A 240 -1.90 -26.81 136.54
C ARG A 240 -1.52 -26.32 137.93
N MET A 241 -0.32 -25.76 138.07
CA MET A 241 0.15 -25.21 139.36
C MET A 241 -0.75 -24.08 139.86
N GLU A 242 -1.28 -23.25 138.97
CA GLU A 242 -2.18 -22.16 139.35
C GLU A 242 -3.59 -22.65 139.72
N GLN A 243 -4.11 -23.67 139.02
CA GLN A 243 -5.37 -24.32 139.38
C GLN A 243 -5.30 -24.98 140.76
N GLU A 244 -4.20 -25.67 141.08
CA GLU A 244 -4.01 -26.26 142.41
C GLU A 244 -4.01 -25.21 143.54
N LYS A 245 -3.44 -24.02 143.30
CA LYS A 245 -3.50 -22.90 144.26
C LYS A 245 -4.93 -22.38 144.44
N ILE A 246 -5.66 -22.16 143.33
CA ILE A 246 -7.04 -21.67 143.36
C ILE A 246 -7.95 -22.69 144.07
N GLU A 247 -7.79 -23.98 143.81
CA GLU A 247 -8.56 -25.02 144.51
C GLU A 247 -8.30 -25.04 146.01
N ALA A 248 -7.05 -24.81 146.44
CA ALA A 248 -6.71 -24.70 147.85
C ALA A 248 -7.37 -23.47 148.52
N GLU A 249 -7.44 -22.34 147.83
CA GLU A 249 -8.14 -21.15 148.32
C GLU A 249 -9.67 -21.35 148.35
N ASN A 250 -10.24 -21.96 147.32
CA ASN A 250 -11.68 -22.26 147.26
C ASN A 250 -12.14 -23.21 148.38
N ARG A 251 -11.31 -24.20 148.76
CA ARG A 251 -11.59 -25.05 149.93
C ARG A 251 -11.73 -24.23 151.21
N ARG A 252 -10.86 -23.24 151.42
CA ARG A 252 -10.93 -22.33 152.59
C ARG A 252 -12.19 -21.47 152.57
N ILE A 253 -12.63 -21.01 151.39
CA ILE A 253 -13.87 -20.22 151.24
C ILE A 253 -15.11 -21.07 151.54
N MET A 254 -15.17 -22.31 151.06
CA MET A 254 -16.30 -23.22 151.29
C MET A 254 -16.49 -23.55 152.78
N GLU A 255 -15.40 -23.76 153.51
CA GLU A 255 -15.46 -23.96 154.97
C GLU A 255 -16.00 -22.74 155.71
N PHE A 256 -15.70 -21.52 155.24
CA PHE A 256 -16.23 -20.28 155.82
C PHE A 256 -17.72 -20.08 155.49
N ALA A 257 -18.15 -20.37 154.26
CA ALA A 257 -19.54 -20.22 153.81
C ALA A 257 -20.49 -21.17 154.56
N SER A 258 -20.09 -22.43 154.77
CA SER A 258 -20.89 -23.42 155.52
C SER A 258 -21.20 -22.98 156.95
N ARG A 259 -20.26 -22.29 157.61
CA ARG A 259 -20.48 -21.75 158.96
C ARG A 259 -21.49 -20.59 159.01
N GLN A 260 -21.63 -19.81 157.95
CA GLN A 260 -22.62 -18.71 157.87
C GLN A 260 -24.03 -19.23 157.59
N GLN A 261 -24.19 -20.22 156.71
CA GLN A 261 -25.49 -20.78 156.34
C GLN A 261 -26.22 -21.41 157.54
N GLN A 262 -25.50 -22.10 158.43
CA GLN A 262 -26.09 -22.68 159.65
C GLN A 262 -26.68 -21.62 160.60
N MET A 263 -26.15 -20.39 160.58
CA MET A 263 -26.67 -19.29 161.39
C MET A 263 -27.93 -18.67 160.77
N GLU A 264 -28.03 -18.58 159.44
CA GLU A 264 -29.20 -18.04 158.74
C GLU A 264 -30.42 -18.98 158.75
N GLU A 265 -30.21 -20.29 158.62
CA GLU A 265 -31.30 -21.28 158.64
C GLU A 265 -32.07 -21.28 159.97
N SER A 266 -31.37 -21.05 161.08
CA SER A 266 -31.99 -20.91 162.41
C SER A 266 -32.91 -19.68 162.56
N ARG A 267 -32.72 -18.67 161.70
CA ARG A 267 -33.51 -17.43 161.67
C ARG A 267 -34.79 -17.57 160.84
N ILE A 268 -34.72 -18.27 159.69
CA ILE A 268 -35.83 -18.41 158.74
C ILE A 268 -36.95 -19.31 159.29
N ALA A 269 -36.62 -20.34 160.07
CA ALA A 269 -37.61 -21.25 160.66
C ALA A 269 -38.68 -20.52 161.52
N LYS A 270 -38.33 -19.42 162.18
CA LYS A 270 -39.25 -18.64 163.03
C LYS A 270 -40.24 -17.76 162.25
N ILE A 271 -40.01 -17.52 160.95
CA ILE A 271 -40.86 -16.66 160.11
C ILE A 271 -42.02 -17.46 159.48
N ARG A 272 -41.77 -18.73 159.10
CA ARG A 272 -42.76 -19.58 158.39
C ARG A 272 -44.01 -19.89 159.21
N GLU A 273 -43.91 -20.06 160.53
CA GLU A 273 -45.07 -20.30 161.41
C GLU A 273 -46.09 -19.14 161.42
N ARG A 274 -45.72 -17.94 160.96
CA ARG A 274 -46.63 -16.77 160.89
C ARG A 274 -47.36 -16.62 159.55
N GLU A 275 -46.89 -17.24 158.47
CA GLU A 275 -47.45 -17.06 157.12
C GLU A 275 -48.62 -18.01 156.81
N GLU A 276 -48.62 -19.22 157.36
CA GLU A 276 -49.68 -20.22 157.15
C GLU A 276 -51.07 -19.76 157.62
N ALA A 277 -51.15 -18.80 158.55
CA ALA A 277 -52.42 -18.23 159.00
C ALA A 277 -53.09 -17.30 157.96
N LYS A 278 -52.38 -16.79 156.94
CA LYS A 278 -52.91 -15.82 155.96
C LYS A 278 -53.53 -16.46 154.70
N GLU A 279 -53.07 -17.62 154.27
CA GLU A 279 -53.46 -18.20 152.96
C GLU A 279 -54.91 -18.68 152.87
N ASN A 280 -55.54 -19.04 154.00
CA ASN A 280 -56.92 -19.53 154.00
C ASN A 280 -57.97 -18.48 153.56
N LEU A 281 -57.62 -17.19 153.57
CA LEU A 281 -58.50 -16.07 153.19
C LEU A 281 -58.59 -15.85 151.66
N HIS A 282 -57.56 -16.21 150.88
CA HIS A 282 -57.47 -15.86 149.46
C HIS A 282 -58.32 -16.73 148.50
N ARG A 283 -58.70 -17.95 148.88
CA ARG A 283 -59.36 -18.90 147.96
C ARG A 283 -60.78 -18.52 147.50
N ILE A 284 -61.48 -17.61 148.19
CA ILE A 284 -62.89 -17.31 147.90
C ILE A 284 -63.06 -16.34 146.69
N LEU A 285 -62.05 -15.53 146.37
CA LEU A 285 -62.16 -14.44 145.38
C LEU A 285 -62.03 -14.86 143.90
N SER A 286 -61.41 -16.00 143.58
CA SER A 286 -60.99 -16.30 142.19
C SER A 286 -62.10 -16.74 141.22
N LYS A 287 -63.29 -17.12 141.68
CA LYS A 287 -64.33 -17.72 140.80
C LYS A 287 -65.13 -16.74 139.91
N GLN A 288 -64.96 -15.42 140.05
CA GLN A 288 -65.80 -14.42 139.37
C GLN A 288 -65.24 -13.86 138.04
N ILE A 289 -64.02 -14.22 137.60
CA ILE A 289 -63.32 -13.51 136.50
C ILE A 289 -63.46 -14.18 135.10
N GLU A 290 -63.85 -15.45 134.98
CA GLU A 290 -63.68 -16.22 133.73
C GLU A 290 -64.72 -15.97 132.61
N GLU A 291 -65.86 -15.33 132.87
CA GLU A 291 -66.99 -15.26 131.92
C GLU A 291 -66.86 -14.16 130.82
N ASP A 292 -66.00 -13.15 130.98
CA ASP A 292 -65.96 -11.96 130.09
C ASP A 292 -65.18 -12.11 128.76
N ARG A 293 -64.43 -13.19 128.52
CA ARG A 293 -63.39 -13.24 127.45
C ARG A 293 -63.86 -13.57 126.02
N GLN A 294 -65.04 -14.14 125.78
CA GLN A 294 -65.35 -14.83 124.52
C GLN A 294 -65.84 -13.95 123.33
N GLN A 295 -66.10 -12.65 123.48
CA GLN A 295 -66.79 -11.84 122.45
C GLN A 295 -65.91 -11.14 121.38
N ARG A 296 -64.58 -11.23 121.39
CA ARG A 296 -63.70 -10.32 120.61
C ARG A 296 -63.20 -10.82 119.24
N GLU A 297 -63.40 -12.08 118.85
CA GLU A 297 -62.60 -12.71 117.76
C GLU A 297 -63.17 -12.61 116.31
N GLU A 298 -64.32 -11.98 116.04
CA GLU A 298 -65.00 -12.08 114.73
C GLU A 298 -64.61 -11.06 113.61
N MET A 299 -63.83 -10.00 113.89
CA MET A 299 -63.73 -8.81 113.00
C MET A 299 -62.66 -8.81 111.87
N GLU A 300 -61.77 -9.81 111.76
CA GLU A 300 -60.52 -9.66 110.98
C GLU A 300 -60.50 -10.10 109.49
N ARG A 301 -61.60 -10.59 108.86
CA ARG A 301 -61.56 -11.30 107.55
C ARG A 301 -61.70 -10.48 106.22
N LEU A 302 -61.83 -9.14 106.23
CA LEU A 302 -62.28 -8.34 105.05
C LEU A 302 -61.18 -7.67 104.16
N ARG A 303 -59.89 -8.04 104.26
CA ARG A 303 -58.78 -7.23 103.66
C ARG A 303 -58.13 -7.73 102.34
N GLU A 304 -58.55 -8.85 101.74
CA GLU A 304 -57.74 -9.55 100.71
C GLU A 304 -58.06 -9.30 99.21
N GLU A 305 -59.05 -8.50 98.79
CA GLU A 305 -59.57 -8.48 97.39
C GLU A 305 -58.94 -7.49 96.36
N LEU A 306 -58.01 -6.59 96.71
CA LEU A 306 -57.64 -5.40 95.89
C LEU A 306 -56.52 -5.57 94.82
N CYS A 307 -56.05 -6.78 94.49
CA CYS A 307 -54.76 -7.00 93.81
C CYS A 307 -54.77 -7.33 92.28
N LEU A 308 -55.90 -7.27 91.54
CA LEU A 308 -56.05 -7.90 90.22
C LEU A 308 -56.17 -7.00 88.96
N GLU A 309 -56.25 -5.65 89.05
CA GLU A 309 -56.59 -4.79 87.88
C GLU A 309 -55.41 -4.31 86.99
N GLU A 310 -54.14 -4.49 87.36
CA GLU A 310 -52.99 -3.84 86.68
C GLU A 310 -52.48 -4.52 85.38
N GLN A 311 -53.09 -5.62 84.88
CA GLN A 311 -52.50 -6.48 83.82
C GLN A 311 -52.97 -6.25 82.36
N GLU A 312 -53.92 -5.36 82.06
CA GLU A 312 -54.60 -5.31 80.73
C GLU A 312 -53.99 -4.39 79.63
N GLU A 313 -53.01 -3.51 79.90
CA GLU A 313 -52.60 -2.47 78.93
C GLU A 313 -51.67 -2.92 77.77
N ALA A 314 -51.16 -4.15 77.76
CA ALA A 314 -50.10 -4.61 76.83
C ALA A 314 -50.52 -4.86 75.36
N ASN A 315 -51.80 -4.78 74.98
CA ASN A 315 -52.29 -5.30 73.69
C ASN A 315 -52.36 -4.32 72.50
N ARG A 316 -51.97 -3.03 72.61
CA ARG A 316 -52.22 -2.00 71.56
C ARG A 316 -51.16 -1.84 70.45
N GLN A 317 -50.01 -2.53 70.48
CA GLN A 317 -48.89 -2.25 69.55
C GLN A 317 -48.88 -3.07 68.23
N LYS A 318 -49.87 -3.95 67.98
CA LYS A 318 -49.88 -4.88 66.82
C LYS A 318 -50.48 -4.34 65.51
N GLU A 319 -50.88 -3.08 65.42
CA GLU A 319 -51.64 -2.52 64.27
C GLU A 319 -50.79 -1.92 63.12
N ILE A 320 -49.44 -1.89 63.21
CA ILE A 320 -48.57 -1.17 62.25
C ILE A 320 -48.15 -2.03 61.02
N GLU A 321 -48.26 -3.35 61.07
CA GLU A 321 -47.73 -4.26 60.02
C GLU A 321 -48.62 -4.44 58.76
N GLU A 322 -49.85 -3.91 58.74
CA GLU A 322 -50.80 -4.14 57.63
C GLU A 322 -50.66 -3.18 56.42
N MET A 323 -49.83 -2.12 56.51
CA MET A 323 -49.77 -1.06 55.49
C MET A 323 -48.80 -1.31 54.32
N GLU A 324 -47.93 -2.33 54.34
CA GLU A 324 -46.88 -2.53 53.31
C GLU A 324 -47.29 -3.37 52.08
N ASN A 325 -48.41 -4.10 52.10
CA ASN A 325 -48.75 -5.07 51.02
C ASN A 325 -49.56 -4.51 49.83
N LYS A 326 -49.85 -3.20 49.74
CA LYS A 326 -50.72 -2.61 48.69
C LYS A 326 -50.01 -2.00 47.47
N ILE A 327 -48.67 -1.93 47.42
CA ILE A 327 -47.94 -1.20 46.35
C ILE A 327 -47.49 -2.11 45.18
N ARG A 328 -47.47 -3.44 45.34
CA ARG A 328 -46.90 -4.36 44.33
C ARG A 328 -47.83 -4.80 43.19
N GLN A 329 -49.11 -4.42 43.17
CA GLN A 329 -50.08 -4.93 42.18
C GLN A 329 -50.48 -3.95 41.05
N ARG A 330 -49.91 -2.74 40.96
CA ARG A 330 -50.31 -1.73 39.95
C ARG A 330 -49.45 -1.63 38.68
N LEU A 331 -48.27 -2.27 38.61
CA LEU A 331 -47.34 -2.09 37.48
C LEU A 331 -47.39 -3.18 36.40
N MET A 332 -48.14 -4.27 36.62
CA MET A 332 -48.21 -5.42 35.69
C MET A 332 -49.27 -5.29 34.57
N MET A 333 -49.99 -4.17 34.48
CA MET A 333 -51.08 -3.95 33.50
C MET A 333 -50.74 -3.01 32.32
N GLN A 334 -49.50 -2.50 32.22
CA GLN A 334 -49.11 -1.53 31.17
C GLN A 334 -48.25 -2.09 30.02
N GLN A 335 -48.00 -3.41 29.94
CA GLN A 335 -47.12 -4.02 28.93
C GLN A 335 -47.81 -4.87 27.83
N THR A 336 -49.15 -4.90 27.72
CA THR A 336 -49.88 -5.76 26.75
C THR A 336 -50.56 -5.04 25.59
N CYS A 337 -50.20 -3.78 25.27
CA CYS A 337 -50.78 -3.00 24.17
C CYS A 337 -49.85 -2.80 22.96
N LEU A 338 -48.77 -3.59 22.84
CA LEU A 338 -47.80 -3.47 21.74
C LEU A 338 -48.24 -4.06 20.39
N GLN A 339 -49.37 -4.76 20.25
CA GLN A 339 -49.46 -5.81 19.21
C GLN A 339 -50.56 -5.70 18.13
N GLN A 340 -51.16 -4.52 17.89
CA GLN A 340 -52.23 -4.38 16.86
C GLN A 340 -52.02 -3.35 15.75
N LEU A 341 -51.04 -2.44 15.83
CA LEU A 341 -50.87 -1.36 14.84
C LEU A 341 -49.86 -1.65 13.71
N ALA A 342 -49.17 -2.79 13.75
CA ALA A 342 -48.10 -3.12 12.79
C ALA A 342 -48.50 -4.14 11.68
N PHE A 343 -49.78 -4.48 11.49
CA PHE A 343 -50.16 -5.59 10.58
C PHE A 343 -51.23 -5.25 9.51
N LYS A 344 -51.61 -3.99 9.27
CA LYS A 344 -52.85 -3.73 8.50
C LYS A 344 -52.94 -2.74 7.35
N GLU A 345 -51.87 -2.18 6.77
CA GLU A 345 -52.08 -1.42 5.51
C GLU A 345 -50.90 -1.36 4.53
N MET A 346 -50.03 -2.39 4.58
CA MET A 346 -49.15 -2.81 3.48
C MET A 346 -49.94 -3.44 2.28
N GLN A 347 -51.16 -2.96 1.95
CA GLN A 347 -52.03 -3.58 0.92
C GLN A 347 -52.78 -2.63 -0.03
N LYS A 348 -52.49 -1.32 -0.08
CA LYS A 348 -53.20 -0.37 -1.00
C LYS A 348 -52.36 0.29 -2.09
N GLN A 349 -51.10 -0.13 -2.24
CA GLN A 349 -50.14 0.49 -3.17
C GLN A 349 -49.87 -0.33 -4.46
N VAL A 350 -50.72 -1.30 -4.84
CA VAL A 350 -50.42 -2.20 -6.01
C VAL A 350 -51.49 -2.18 -7.12
N GLU A 351 -52.64 -1.52 -6.97
CA GLU A 351 -53.80 -1.74 -7.89
C GLU A 351 -54.12 -0.58 -8.86
N LYS A 352 -53.31 0.49 -8.92
CA LYS A 352 -53.58 1.66 -9.80
C LYS A 352 -52.66 1.77 -11.02
N GLU A 353 -51.71 0.85 -11.17
CA GLU A 353 -50.74 0.85 -12.28
C GLU A 353 -51.23 0.08 -13.54
N GLU A 354 -52.49 -0.37 -13.58
CA GLU A 354 -53.03 -1.18 -14.71
C GLU A 354 -53.95 -0.43 -15.71
N GLU A 355 -54.22 0.87 -15.55
CA GLU A 355 -55.17 1.62 -16.43
C GLU A 355 -54.54 2.37 -17.63
N GLU A 356 -53.25 2.21 -17.92
CA GLU A 356 -52.57 2.88 -19.05
C GLU A 356 -52.70 2.18 -20.44
N ALA A 357 -53.41 1.05 -20.58
CA ALA A 357 -53.29 0.23 -21.81
C ALA A 357 -54.37 0.38 -22.92
N PHE A 358 -55.41 1.22 -22.78
CA PHE A 358 -56.57 1.23 -23.72
C PHE A 358 -56.61 2.36 -24.78
N ARG A 359 -55.61 3.25 -24.85
CA ARG A 359 -55.53 4.35 -25.85
C ARG A 359 -54.62 4.06 -27.04
N LYS A 360 -54.36 2.78 -27.27
CA LYS A 360 -53.82 2.25 -28.52
C LYS A 360 -54.81 2.48 -29.68
N ILE A 361 -54.29 2.91 -30.83
CA ILE A 361 -54.53 2.25 -32.12
C ILE A 361 -55.92 2.45 -32.75
N MET A 362 -56.14 3.64 -33.31
CA MET A 362 -57.08 3.86 -34.42
C MET A 362 -56.57 5.06 -35.25
N MET A 363 -55.47 4.98 -36.02
CA MET A 363 -55.35 4.16 -37.23
C MET A 363 -56.63 4.17 -38.10
N ALA A 364 -57.25 5.35 -38.23
CA ALA A 364 -58.46 5.58 -38.99
C ALA A 364 -58.25 6.42 -40.27
N LYS A 365 -57.24 6.05 -41.05
CA LYS A 365 -57.46 5.72 -42.47
C LYS A 365 -57.70 6.87 -43.47
N PHE A 366 -56.76 6.95 -44.42
CA PHE A 366 -57.05 6.74 -45.85
C PHE A 366 -58.07 7.64 -46.58
N ALA A 367 -58.34 8.86 -46.13
CA ALA A 367 -59.37 9.70 -46.78
C ALA A 367 -58.88 10.66 -47.88
N GLU A 368 -57.57 10.87 -48.08
CA GLU A 368 -57.09 12.05 -48.82
C GLU A 368 -56.40 11.82 -50.18
N ASP A 369 -56.03 10.60 -50.56
CA ASP A 369 -55.13 10.41 -51.73
C ASP A 369 -55.75 9.84 -53.03
N ASP A 370 -57.05 9.48 -53.08
CA ASP A 370 -57.63 8.77 -54.26
C ASP A 370 -58.34 9.67 -55.31
N ARG A 371 -58.17 11.00 -55.29
CA ARG A 371 -59.04 11.92 -56.07
C ARG A 371 -58.47 12.54 -57.36
N ILE A 372 -57.22 12.31 -57.77
CA ILE A 372 -56.56 13.15 -58.80
C ILE A 372 -56.10 12.38 -60.08
N GLU A 373 -56.53 11.14 -60.32
CA GLU A 373 -55.87 10.32 -61.36
C GLU A 373 -56.56 10.12 -62.72
N GLN A 374 -57.74 10.69 -63.02
CA GLN A 374 -58.55 10.20 -64.17
C GLN A 374 -58.83 11.11 -65.40
N MET A 375 -58.21 12.28 -65.62
CA MET A 375 -58.66 13.20 -66.72
C MET A 375 -57.70 13.56 -67.87
N ASN A 376 -56.55 12.91 -68.07
CA ASN A 376 -55.53 13.41 -69.02
C ASN A 376 -55.10 12.50 -70.21
N ALA A 377 -55.89 11.48 -70.57
CA ALA A 377 -55.44 10.47 -71.54
C ALA A 377 -55.82 10.73 -73.03
N GLN A 378 -56.90 11.45 -73.35
CA GLN A 378 -57.50 11.35 -74.69
C GLN A 378 -56.99 12.37 -75.73
N LYS A 379 -56.40 13.50 -75.32
CA LYS A 379 -55.86 14.52 -76.24
C LYS A 379 -54.56 14.12 -76.96
N ARG A 380 -53.97 12.97 -76.60
CA ARG A 380 -52.62 12.56 -77.06
C ARG A 380 -52.57 11.92 -78.43
N ARG A 381 -53.66 11.31 -78.93
CA ARG A 381 -53.58 10.37 -80.07
C ARG A 381 -53.50 11.01 -81.46
N MET A 382 -54.11 12.18 -81.67
CA MET A 382 -54.26 12.73 -83.03
C MET A 382 -53.04 13.51 -83.55
N LYS A 383 -52.24 14.13 -82.67
CA LYS A 383 -50.96 14.78 -83.05
C LYS A 383 -49.83 13.79 -83.38
N GLN A 384 -50.04 12.49 -83.18
CA GLN A 384 -48.99 11.46 -83.31
C GLN A 384 -48.75 10.98 -84.75
N LEU A 385 -49.66 11.24 -85.70
CA LEU A 385 -49.60 10.63 -87.04
C LEU A 385 -48.92 11.48 -88.11
N GLU A 386 -49.08 12.80 -88.10
CA GLU A 386 -48.37 13.70 -89.03
C GLU A 386 -46.90 13.90 -88.63
N HIS A 387 -46.63 13.93 -87.31
CA HIS A 387 -45.29 13.84 -86.77
C HIS A 387 -44.53 12.60 -87.29
N LYS A 388 -45.18 11.48 -87.61
CA LYS A 388 -44.48 10.24 -88.01
C LYS A 388 -43.77 10.33 -89.37
N ARG A 389 -44.30 11.07 -90.36
CA ARG A 389 -43.75 11.10 -91.72
C ARG A 389 -42.60 12.10 -91.90
N GLU A 390 -42.68 13.26 -91.26
CA GLU A 390 -41.54 14.19 -91.18
C GLU A 390 -40.43 13.61 -90.28
N VAL A 391 -40.80 12.83 -89.26
CA VAL A 391 -39.86 12.05 -88.45
C VAL A 391 -39.12 11.00 -89.28
N GLU A 392 -39.71 10.35 -90.28
CA GLU A 392 -39.01 9.34 -91.11
C GLU A 392 -37.88 9.91 -91.97
N LYS A 393 -38.06 11.08 -92.60
CA LYS A 393 -36.97 11.75 -93.33
C LYS A 393 -35.91 12.31 -92.40
N LEU A 394 -36.33 12.91 -91.27
CA LEU A 394 -35.41 13.27 -90.19
C LEU A 394 -34.70 12.03 -89.63
N LEU A 395 -35.31 10.83 -89.66
CA LEU A 395 -34.70 9.59 -89.18
C LEU A 395 -33.62 9.07 -90.13
N GLU A 396 -33.74 9.23 -91.45
CA GLU A 396 -32.72 8.79 -92.41
C GLU A 396 -31.48 9.70 -92.40
N ASP A 397 -31.67 11.02 -92.38
CA ASP A 397 -30.54 11.97 -92.21
C ASP A 397 -29.90 11.83 -90.83
N ARG A 398 -30.72 11.56 -89.78
CA ARG A 398 -30.22 11.23 -88.45
C ARG A 398 -29.58 9.84 -88.38
N ARG A 399 -29.90 8.89 -89.26
CA ARG A 399 -29.19 7.60 -89.36
C ARG A 399 -27.80 7.80 -89.96
N ARG A 400 -27.66 8.59 -91.02
CA ARG A 400 -26.36 8.92 -91.62
C ARG A 400 -25.49 9.76 -90.68
N GLN A 401 -26.08 10.74 -89.98
CA GLN A 401 -25.39 11.47 -88.91
C GLN A 401 -25.01 10.54 -87.76
N ARG A 402 -25.92 9.65 -87.30
CA ARG A 402 -25.59 8.65 -86.27
C ARG A 402 -24.51 7.66 -86.71
N GLU A 403 -24.46 7.24 -87.96
CA GLU A 403 -23.42 6.33 -88.46
C GLU A 403 -22.06 7.04 -88.45
N ALA A 404 -22.00 8.30 -88.88
CA ALA A 404 -20.80 9.13 -88.78
C ALA A 404 -20.41 9.43 -87.32
N ASP A 405 -21.37 9.74 -86.46
CA ASP A 405 -21.18 9.96 -85.03
C ASP A 405 -20.73 8.67 -84.34
N VAL A 406 -21.29 7.51 -84.69
CA VAL A 406 -20.88 6.20 -84.15
C VAL A 406 -19.48 5.83 -84.62
N GLU A 407 -19.08 6.13 -85.86
CA GLU A 407 -17.70 5.92 -86.33
C GLU A 407 -16.70 6.87 -85.65
N LEU A 408 -17.07 8.14 -85.43
CA LEU A 408 -16.26 9.09 -84.68
C LEU A 408 -16.15 8.66 -83.22
N GLU A 409 -17.26 8.32 -82.57
CA GLU A 409 -17.30 7.78 -81.21
C GLU A 409 -16.53 6.46 -81.11
N ALA A 410 -16.56 5.58 -82.12
CA ALA A 410 -15.78 4.35 -82.10
C ALA A 410 -14.27 4.62 -82.17
N LYS A 411 -13.85 5.61 -82.96
CA LYS A 411 -12.45 6.07 -83.02
C LYS A 411 -12.03 6.75 -81.72
N GLU A 412 -12.90 7.59 -81.15
CA GLU A 412 -12.66 8.22 -79.84
C GLU A 412 -12.57 7.19 -78.73
N ARG A 413 -13.49 6.22 -78.67
CA ARG A 413 -13.44 5.09 -77.73
C ARG A 413 -12.19 4.24 -77.92
N ALA A 414 -11.72 4.02 -79.14
CA ALA A 414 -10.48 3.29 -79.38
C ALA A 414 -9.26 4.06 -78.83
N LEU A 415 -9.20 5.38 -79.06
CA LEU A 415 -8.15 6.23 -78.51
C LEU A 415 -8.22 6.34 -76.98
N GLU A 416 -9.43 6.38 -76.41
CA GLU A 416 -9.64 6.32 -74.96
C GLU A 416 -9.18 4.98 -74.38
N GLN A 417 -9.49 3.86 -75.04
CA GLN A 417 -9.03 2.54 -74.62
C GLN A 417 -7.50 2.41 -74.68
N GLU A 418 -6.85 2.96 -75.70
CA GLU A 418 -5.38 3.01 -75.78
C GLU A 418 -4.79 3.87 -74.65
N ARG A 419 -5.38 5.05 -74.37
CA ARG A 419 -4.98 5.91 -73.26
C ARG A 419 -5.19 5.25 -71.91
N GLU A 420 -6.32 4.57 -71.72
CA GLU A 420 -6.61 3.80 -70.51
C GLU A 420 -5.65 2.62 -70.35
N ALA A 421 -5.29 1.93 -71.44
CA ALA A 421 -4.33 0.83 -71.40
C ALA A 421 -2.94 1.32 -70.98
N LEU A 422 -2.48 2.44 -71.55
CA LEU A 422 -1.24 3.11 -71.13
C LEU A 422 -1.33 3.57 -69.66
N HIS A 423 -2.47 4.12 -69.24
CA HIS A 423 -2.71 4.53 -67.86
C HIS A 423 -2.64 3.34 -66.90
N ARG A 424 -3.25 2.20 -67.25
CA ARG A 424 -3.19 0.95 -66.46
C ARG A 424 -1.77 0.38 -66.40
N GLN A 425 -1.01 0.44 -67.49
CA GLN A 425 0.40 0.03 -67.49
C GLN A 425 1.23 0.87 -66.53
N ILE A 426 1.05 2.21 -66.56
CA ILE A 426 1.75 3.10 -65.64
C ILE A 426 1.35 2.83 -64.17
N ILE A 427 0.06 2.57 -63.91
CA ILE A 427 -0.40 2.19 -62.56
C ILE A 427 0.27 0.91 -62.09
N GLU A 428 0.35 -0.12 -62.93
CA GLU A 428 0.97 -1.40 -62.59
C GLU A 428 2.49 -1.27 -62.36
N GLU A 429 3.18 -0.49 -63.20
CA GLU A 429 4.60 -0.16 -62.99
C GLU A 429 4.83 0.54 -61.65
N GLU A 430 4.02 1.56 -61.35
CA GLU A 430 4.14 2.31 -60.09
C GLU A 430 3.75 1.44 -58.89
N ARG A 431 2.76 0.55 -59.03
CA ARG A 431 2.39 -0.46 -58.01
C ARG A 431 3.61 -1.32 -57.67
N GLN A 432 4.28 -1.87 -58.68
CA GLN A 432 5.47 -2.69 -58.50
C GLN A 432 6.64 -1.92 -57.89
N GLN A 433 6.89 -0.69 -58.36
CA GLN A 433 7.94 0.16 -57.78
C GLN A 433 7.68 0.46 -56.31
N LEU A 434 6.44 0.78 -55.94
CA LEU A 434 6.06 1.08 -54.58
C LEU A 434 6.21 -0.16 -53.68
N LEU A 435 5.76 -1.32 -54.15
CA LEU A 435 5.96 -2.59 -53.45
C LEU A 435 7.45 -2.92 -53.28
N LYS A 436 8.30 -2.78 -54.31
CA LYS A 436 9.76 -2.99 -54.21
C LYS A 436 10.43 -2.13 -53.15
N ARG A 437 10.05 -0.86 -53.05
CA ARG A 437 10.62 0.09 -52.07
C ARG A 437 10.28 -0.28 -50.62
N HIS A 438 9.08 -0.83 -50.40
CA HIS A 438 8.54 -1.06 -49.07
C HIS A 438 8.61 -2.52 -48.59
N ALA A 439 8.66 -3.48 -49.50
CA ALA A 439 8.66 -4.91 -49.20
C ALA A 439 9.82 -5.32 -48.29
N THR A 440 11.05 -4.88 -48.58
CA THR A 440 12.23 -5.17 -47.75
C THR A 440 12.13 -4.57 -46.35
N LYS A 441 11.58 -3.36 -46.24
CA LYS A 441 11.44 -2.63 -44.96
C LYS A 441 10.32 -3.16 -44.08
N LEU A 442 9.27 -3.70 -44.69
CA LEU A 442 8.08 -4.24 -44.03
C LEU A 442 8.08 -5.77 -43.98
N LEU A 443 9.25 -6.40 -44.14
CA LEU A 443 9.38 -7.84 -44.00
C LEU A 443 8.82 -8.28 -42.64
N GLY A 444 7.82 -9.16 -42.65
CA GLY A 444 7.11 -9.63 -41.46
C GLY A 444 5.94 -8.76 -40.99
N TYR A 445 5.70 -7.59 -41.57
CA TYR A 445 4.60 -6.70 -41.18
C TYR A 445 3.70 -6.31 -42.37
N MET A 446 3.86 -6.98 -43.51
CA MET A 446 3.06 -6.78 -44.71
C MET A 446 1.60 -7.28 -44.53
N PRO A 447 0.58 -6.45 -44.85
CA PRO A 447 -0.82 -6.86 -44.84
C PRO A 447 -1.12 -8.01 -45.80
N LYS A 448 -2.05 -8.88 -45.40
CA LYS A 448 -2.51 -10.02 -46.21
C LYS A 448 -3.18 -9.52 -47.51
N GLY A 449 -2.91 -10.18 -48.64
CA GLY A 449 -3.55 -9.90 -49.94
C GLY A 449 -2.97 -8.72 -50.74
N LEU A 450 -1.83 -8.14 -50.34
CA LEU A 450 -1.16 -7.07 -51.10
C LEU A 450 -0.31 -7.54 -52.28
N LEU A 451 0.20 -8.77 -52.24
CA LEU A 451 1.06 -9.34 -53.27
C LEU A 451 0.28 -10.37 -54.09
N ARG A 452 0.37 -10.27 -55.42
CA ARG A 452 -0.07 -11.31 -56.36
C ARG A 452 1.04 -12.35 -56.53
N GLU A 453 0.69 -13.53 -57.04
CA GLU A 453 1.67 -14.59 -57.31
C GLU A 453 2.76 -14.13 -58.30
N ASP A 454 2.35 -13.38 -59.33
CA ASP A 454 3.25 -12.77 -60.33
C ASP A 454 4.19 -11.71 -59.73
N ASP A 455 3.78 -11.06 -58.63
CA ASP A 455 4.59 -10.03 -57.98
C ASP A 455 5.83 -10.66 -57.31
N LEU A 456 5.69 -11.89 -56.79
CA LEU A 456 6.77 -12.61 -56.10
C LEU A 456 7.99 -12.84 -57.01
N GLU A 457 7.78 -12.97 -58.32
CA GLU A 457 8.84 -13.16 -59.32
C GLU A 457 9.78 -11.95 -59.46
N HIS A 458 9.36 -10.79 -58.97
CA HIS A 458 10.09 -9.53 -59.08
C HIS A 458 10.91 -9.19 -57.82
N PHE A 459 10.87 -10.05 -56.79
CA PHE A 459 11.61 -9.89 -55.52
C PHE A 459 12.72 -10.94 -55.36
N ASP A 460 13.69 -10.62 -54.50
CA ASP A 460 14.85 -11.47 -54.17
C ASP A 460 14.46 -12.81 -53.54
N GLU A 461 15.32 -13.83 -53.70
CA GLU A 461 15.06 -15.18 -53.18
C GLU A 461 14.85 -15.21 -51.66
N ASP A 462 15.56 -14.37 -50.92
CA ASP A 462 15.46 -14.27 -49.46
C ASP A 462 14.09 -13.73 -49.02
N PHE A 463 13.52 -12.80 -49.79
CA PHE A 463 12.17 -12.30 -49.56
C PHE A 463 11.14 -13.41 -49.82
N ARG A 464 11.30 -14.16 -50.91
CA ARG A 464 10.41 -15.29 -51.27
C ARG A 464 10.42 -16.38 -50.21
N LYS A 465 11.60 -16.76 -49.70
CA LYS A 465 11.74 -17.79 -48.67
C LYS A 465 11.02 -17.38 -47.39
N ASN A 466 11.29 -16.18 -46.88
CA ASN A 466 10.71 -15.67 -45.63
C ASN A 466 9.20 -15.40 -45.71
N PHE A 467 8.70 -15.01 -46.87
CA PHE A 467 7.26 -14.83 -47.08
C PHE A 467 6.52 -16.18 -47.14
N LYS A 468 7.10 -17.20 -47.79
CA LYS A 468 6.52 -18.55 -47.91
C LYS A 468 6.59 -19.35 -46.60
N THR A 469 7.69 -19.30 -45.85
CA THR A 469 7.79 -20.01 -44.55
C THR A 469 6.73 -19.55 -43.57
N ARG A 470 6.38 -18.26 -43.56
CA ARG A 470 5.33 -17.73 -42.69
C ARG A 470 3.90 -18.06 -43.15
N GLN A 471 3.66 -18.23 -44.45
CA GLN A 471 2.38 -18.78 -44.91
C GLN A 471 2.18 -20.19 -44.34
N ALA A 472 3.22 -21.02 -44.30
CA ALA A 472 3.15 -22.37 -43.73
C ALA A 472 2.91 -22.36 -42.20
N ASP A 473 3.53 -21.44 -41.46
CA ASP A 473 3.38 -21.26 -40.00
C ASP A 473 2.00 -20.71 -39.59
N VAL A 474 1.22 -20.15 -40.52
CA VAL A 474 -0.13 -19.61 -40.28
C VAL A 474 -1.23 -20.63 -40.63
N PHE A 475 -0.89 -21.72 -41.33
CA PHE A 475 -1.80 -22.86 -41.52
C PHE A 475 -1.80 -23.82 -40.31
N SER A 476 -0.93 -23.63 -39.31
CA SER A 476 -1.16 -24.17 -37.97
C SER A 476 -2.13 -23.24 -37.23
N GLU A 477 -3.37 -23.68 -37.24
CA GLU A 477 -4.55 -23.13 -36.59
C GLU A 477 -4.29 -22.83 -35.10
N GLU A 478 -4.08 -21.56 -34.74
CA GLU A 478 -4.41 -21.05 -33.40
C GLU A 478 -4.84 -19.58 -33.49
N GLY A 479 -6.11 -19.38 -33.17
CA GLY A 479 -6.85 -18.15 -33.41
C GLY A 479 -6.31 -16.95 -32.62
N TRP A 480 -6.17 -15.84 -33.33
CA TRP A 480 -6.21 -14.53 -32.69
C TRP A 480 -7.69 -14.20 -32.52
N ASP A 481 -8.26 -14.60 -31.39
CA ASP A 481 -9.59 -14.15 -30.98
C ASP A 481 -9.56 -12.65 -30.68
N ASP A 482 -10.42 -11.93 -31.40
CA ASP A 482 -10.83 -10.57 -31.11
C ASP A 482 -11.41 -10.50 -29.68
N ASN A 483 -10.78 -9.70 -28.82
CA ASN A 483 -11.46 -9.14 -27.65
C ASN A 483 -11.60 -7.64 -27.87
N ALA A 484 -12.81 -7.25 -28.30
CA ALA A 484 -13.36 -5.91 -28.16
C ALA A 484 -14.02 -5.75 -26.79
#